data_AF-A0A8T4PCL9-F1
#
_entry.id   AF-A0A8T4PCL9-F1
#
_cell.length_a   1.000
_cell.length_b   1.000
_cell.length_c   1.000
_cell.angle_alpha   90.00
_cell.angle_beta   90.00
_cell.angle_gamma   90.00
#
_symmetry.space_group_name_H-M   'P 1'
#
loop_
_entity.id
_entity.type
_entity.pdbx_description
1 polymer ?
#
loop_
_entity_poly.entity_id
_entity_poly.type
_entity_poly.pdbx_seq_one_letter_code
_entity_poly.pdbx_strand_id
1 'polypeptide(L)'
;MNQPKIRQSYGVFKRIENKMKKQISKISGKKAQEEIVGFVLIIVLVAVIAVIFLGISLRQPSTANAQQSTEISSFLNSISSYTSDCEEYKDNYKSVKQLIAGCYEGRICIDSRAECEVLHNTLNNLVSSTYTVANGSRIWYYSLKLEDDTEQKLIADISASQSGEYKCPYSLKYNDLQFSSGSGKILNLRLDICYAPVD
;
A
#
# COMPACT_ATOMS: atom_id res chain seq x y z
N MET A 1 89.40 24.87 -13.63
CA MET A 1 88.05 24.28 -13.72
C MET A 1 88.11 22.90 -13.08
N ASN A 2 87.46 22.72 -11.93
CA ASN A 2 87.60 21.54 -11.08
C ASN A 2 86.20 20.99 -10.75
N GLN A 3 85.91 19.76 -11.14
CA GLN A 3 84.68 19.03 -10.82
C GLN A 3 85.02 17.57 -10.52
N PRO A 4 84.79 17.09 -9.28
CA PRO A 4 84.46 15.68 -9.11
C PRO A 4 83.35 15.49 -8.06
N LYS A 5 82.07 15.40 -8.45
CA LYS A 5 80.97 15.11 -7.49
C LYS A 5 79.77 14.34 -8.06
N ILE A 6 79.94 13.36 -8.95
CA ILE A 6 78.78 12.61 -9.50
C ILE A 6 78.77 11.09 -9.21
N ARG A 7 79.90 10.48 -8.81
CA ARG A 7 79.96 9.00 -8.66
C ARG A 7 79.50 8.40 -7.31
N GLN A 8 79.31 9.19 -6.25
CA GLN A 8 78.95 8.64 -4.93
C GLN A 8 77.44 8.44 -4.70
N SER A 9 76.57 9.11 -5.47
CA SER A 9 75.11 9.12 -5.22
C SER A 9 74.40 7.83 -5.69
N TYR A 10 74.88 7.19 -6.76
CA TYR A 10 74.23 6.02 -7.36
C TYR A 10 74.30 4.73 -6.49
N GLY A 11 75.34 4.59 -5.66
CA GLY A 11 75.49 3.42 -4.79
C GLY A 11 74.54 3.40 -3.58
N VAL A 12 74.17 4.59 -3.08
CA VAL A 12 73.27 4.75 -1.93
C VAL A 12 71.82 4.50 -2.33
N PHE A 13 71.39 5.01 -3.48
CA PHE A 13 70.04 4.78 -4.02
C PHE A 13 69.74 3.29 -4.26
N LYS A 14 70.70 2.54 -4.81
CA LYS A 14 70.54 1.09 -5.06
C LYS A 14 70.41 0.28 -3.77
N ARG A 15 71.03 0.73 -2.67
CA ARG A 15 70.85 0.11 -1.33
C ARG A 15 69.47 0.41 -0.73
N ILE A 16 68.92 1.60 -0.96
CA ILE A 16 67.57 1.97 -0.50
C ILE A 16 66.51 1.16 -1.27
N GLU A 17 66.64 1.04 -2.59
CA GLU A 17 65.69 0.27 -3.41
C GLU A 17 65.66 -1.23 -3.02
N ASN A 18 66.83 -1.83 -2.79
CA ASN A 18 66.92 -3.23 -2.34
C ASN A 18 66.39 -3.42 -0.91
N LYS A 19 66.53 -2.43 -0.02
CA LYS A 19 65.91 -2.47 1.32
C LYS A 19 64.38 -2.36 1.23
N MET A 20 63.85 -1.51 0.34
CA MET A 20 62.40 -1.38 0.14
C MET A 20 61.79 -2.64 -0.49
N LYS A 21 62.41 -3.22 -1.52
CA LYS A 21 61.96 -4.50 -2.12
C LYS A 21 61.96 -5.65 -1.10
N LYS A 22 62.97 -5.71 -0.24
CA LYS A 22 63.06 -6.71 0.83
C LYS A 22 61.98 -6.54 1.91
N GLN A 23 61.63 -5.29 2.25
CA GLN A 23 60.54 -4.98 3.18
C GLN A 23 59.15 -5.35 2.60
N ILE A 24 58.89 -5.06 1.33
CA ILE A 24 57.60 -5.38 0.67
C ILE A 24 57.41 -6.92 0.54
N SER A 25 58.49 -7.68 0.28
CA SER A 25 58.41 -9.15 0.19
C SER A 25 58.12 -9.86 1.53
N LYS A 26 58.29 -9.16 2.67
CA LYS A 26 58.11 -9.73 4.02
C LYS A 26 56.69 -9.56 4.57
N ILE A 27 55.79 -8.93 3.82
CA ILE A 27 54.35 -8.81 4.16
C ILE A 27 53.58 -10.00 3.57
N SER A 28 54.12 -11.22 3.70
CA SER A 28 53.37 -12.46 3.45
C SER A 28 53.00 -13.10 4.79
N GLY A 29 52.33 -12.32 5.65
CA GLY A 29 51.66 -12.86 6.81
C GLY A 29 50.38 -13.56 6.35
N LYS A 30 50.43 -14.89 6.16
CA LYS A 30 49.25 -15.69 5.76
C LYS A 30 48.01 -15.39 6.61
N LYS A 31 48.21 -15.09 7.90
CA LYS A 31 47.15 -14.71 8.85
C LYS A 31 46.41 -13.39 8.50
N ALA A 32 47.13 -12.37 8.03
CA ALA A 32 46.50 -11.09 7.66
C ALA A 32 45.68 -11.20 6.37
N GLN A 33 46.07 -12.12 5.47
CA GLN A 33 45.29 -12.43 4.27
C GLN A 33 44.03 -13.23 4.60
N GLU A 34 44.09 -14.15 5.57
CA GLU A 34 42.94 -14.92 6.04
C GLU A 34 41.83 -14.02 6.64
N GLU A 35 42.20 -13.00 7.43
CA GLU A 35 41.23 -12.07 8.01
C GLU A 35 40.56 -11.16 6.96
N ILE A 36 41.31 -10.71 5.95
CA ILE A 36 40.76 -9.91 4.84
C ILE A 36 39.79 -10.75 4.00
N VAL A 37 40.11 -12.02 3.74
CA VAL A 37 39.23 -12.93 2.99
C VAL A 37 37.92 -13.16 3.73
N GLY A 38 37.97 -13.33 5.07
CA GLY A 38 36.78 -13.44 5.89
C GLY A 38 35.87 -12.21 5.80
N PHE A 39 36.46 -11.01 5.86
CA PHE A 39 35.70 -9.76 5.74
C PHE A 39 35.04 -9.59 4.37
N VAL A 40 35.75 -9.93 3.28
CA VAL A 40 35.20 -9.87 1.92
C VAL A 40 34.03 -10.83 1.77
N LEU A 41 34.13 -12.04 2.32
CA LEU A 41 33.06 -13.05 2.24
C LEU A 41 31.79 -12.57 2.96
N ILE A 42 31.93 -11.92 4.12
CA ILE A 42 30.79 -11.33 4.85
C ILE A 42 30.14 -10.20 4.05
N ILE A 43 30.92 -9.30 3.44
CA ILE A 43 30.37 -8.21 2.62
C ILE A 43 29.56 -8.77 1.45
N VAL A 44 30.09 -9.77 0.74
CA VAL A 44 29.41 -10.40 -0.39
C VAL A 44 28.10 -11.03 0.06
N LEU A 45 28.10 -11.73 1.21
CA LEU A 45 26.89 -12.33 1.77
C LEU A 45 25.84 -11.27 2.09
N VAL A 46 26.22 -10.18 2.75
CA VAL A 46 25.29 -9.08 3.10
C VAL A 46 24.76 -8.39 1.83
N ALA A 47 25.60 -8.20 0.82
CA ALA A 47 25.19 -7.60 -0.45
C ALA A 47 24.14 -8.46 -1.18
N VAL A 48 24.30 -9.78 -1.21
CA VAL A 48 23.32 -10.70 -1.81
C VAL A 48 21.99 -10.64 -1.06
N ILE A 49 22.02 -10.66 0.27
CA ILE A 49 20.82 -10.54 1.11
C ILE A 49 20.10 -9.21 0.86
N ALA A 50 20.84 -8.09 0.79
CA ALA A 50 20.29 -6.77 0.52
C ALA A 50 19.63 -6.69 -0.87
N VAL A 51 20.24 -7.29 -1.91
CA VAL A 51 19.64 -7.34 -3.26
C VAL A 51 18.37 -8.17 -3.28
N ILE A 52 18.30 -9.28 -2.54
CA ILE A 52 17.07 -10.08 -2.40
C ILE A 52 15.98 -9.25 -1.73
N PHE A 53 16.28 -8.59 -0.61
CA PHE A 53 15.32 -7.72 0.07
C PHE A 53 14.86 -6.55 -0.80
N LEU A 54 15.76 -5.89 -1.54
CA LEU A 54 15.41 -4.85 -2.50
C LEU A 54 14.52 -5.39 -3.62
N GLY A 55 14.84 -6.57 -4.16
CA GLY A 55 14.02 -7.23 -5.17
C GLY A 55 12.61 -7.57 -4.68
N ILE A 56 12.46 -7.96 -3.42
CA ILE A 56 11.16 -8.20 -2.79
C ILE A 56 10.43 -6.88 -2.53
N SER A 57 11.13 -5.87 -2.01
CA SER A 57 10.57 -4.55 -1.68
C SER A 57 10.05 -3.82 -2.93
N LEU A 58 10.78 -3.89 -4.05
CA LEU A 58 10.39 -3.27 -5.31
C LEU A 58 9.30 -4.04 -6.07
N ARG A 59 9.02 -5.30 -5.69
CA ARG A 59 7.96 -6.12 -6.30
C ARG A 59 6.58 -5.86 -5.71
N GLN A 60 6.43 -4.95 -4.75
CA GLN A 60 5.08 -4.53 -4.34
C GLN A 60 4.37 -3.89 -5.53
N PRO A 61 3.19 -4.41 -5.93
CA PRO A 61 2.47 -3.89 -7.08
C PRO A 61 2.17 -2.42 -6.83
N SER A 62 2.66 -1.57 -7.73
CA SER A 62 2.32 -0.16 -7.83
C SER A 62 0.86 -0.03 -8.28
N THR A 63 -0.09 -0.43 -7.44
CA THR A 63 -1.42 0.16 -7.48
C THR A 63 -1.22 1.61 -7.06
N ALA A 64 -1.28 2.50 -8.04
CA ALA A 64 -1.05 3.94 -7.92
C ALA A 64 -1.43 4.48 -6.54
N ASN A 65 -0.44 4.99 -5.80
CA ASN A 65 -0.52 5.68 -4.50
C ASN A 65 -1.91 5.66 -3.85
N ALA A 66 -2.36 4.49 -3.39
CA ALA A 66 -3.63 4.37 -2.70
C ALA A 66 -3.53 5.14 -1.38
N GLN A 67 -4.19 6.29 -1.30
CA GLN A 67 -4.07 7.18 -0.16
C GLN A 67 -5.38 7.20 0.63
N GLN A 68 -5.28 7.08 1.95
CA GLN A 68 -6.43 7.30 2.81
C GLN A 68 -6.92 8.74 2.69
N SER A 69 -8.24 8.90 2.55
CA SER A 69 -8.87 10.23 2.41
C SER A 69 -9.78 10.53 3.58
N THR A 70 -9.55 11.67 4.23
CA THR A 70 -10.44 12.20 5.28
C THR A 70 -11.83 12.51 4.73
N GLU A 71 -11.92 12.99 3.49
CA GLU A 71 -13.20 13.27 2.82
C GLU A 71 -14.05 12.00 2.69
N ILE A 72 -13.44 10.89 2.26
CA ILE A 72 -14.12 9.59 2.16
C ILE A 72 -14.52 9.09 3.55
N SER A 73 -13.66 9.26 4.56
CA SER A 73 -14.00 8.92 5.95
C SER A 73 -15.21 9.70 6.45
N SER A 74 -15.24 11.01 6.25
CA SER A 74 -16.37 11.86 6.64
C SER A 74 -17.65 11.47 5.90
N PHE A 75 -17.55 11.13 4.61
CA PHE A 75 -18.68 10.61 3.84
C PHE A 75 -19.20 9.28 4.43
N LEU A 76 -18.33 8.28 4.63
CA LEU A 76 -18.69 6.98 5.20
C LEU A 76 -19.36 7.12 6.58
N ASN A 77 -18.80 7.97 7.44
CA ASN A 77 -19.39 8.26 8.75
C ASN A 77 -20.78 8.91 8.62
N SER A 78 -20.94 9.86 7.68
CA SER A 78 -22.23 10.54 7.47
C SER A 78 -23.29 9.58 6.93
N ILE A 79 -22.97 8.76 5.93
CA ILE A 79 -23.94 7.80 5.38
C ILE A 79 -24.30 6.71 6.38
N SER A 80 -23.41 6.34 7.30
CA SER A 80 -23.71 5.33 8.33
C SER A 80 -24.89 5.74 9.23
N SER A 81 -25.07 7.06 9.42
CA SER A 81 -26.16 7.64 10.20
C SER A 81 -27.38 8.02 9.36
N TYR A 82 -27.32 7.84 8.03
CA TYR A 82 -28.44 8.12 7.15
C TYR A 82 -29.59 7.15 7.42
N THR A 83 -30.81 7.68 7.47
CA THR A 83 -32.02 6.91 7.72
C THR A 83 -32.64 6.44 6.41
N SER A 84 -32.88 5.14 6.31
CA SER A 84 -33.56 4.52 5.17
C SER A 84 -35.07 4.59 5.30
N ASP A 85 -35.79 4.10 4.29
CA ASP A 85 -37.24 3.87 4.32
C ASP A 85 -37.63 2.50 4.93
N CYS A 86 -36.66 1.71 5.43
CA CYS A 86 -36.93 0.44 6.10
C CYS A 86 -37.39 0.67 7.55
N GLU A 87 -38.63 0.32 7.85
CA GLU A 87 -39.19 0.42 9.20
C GLU A 87 -38.99 -0.87 10.02
N GLU A 88 -38.58 -0.74 11.28
CA GLU A 88 -38.54 -1.82 12.28
C GLU A 88 -39.87 -1.98 13.01
N TYR A 89 -40.49 -0.85 13.32
CA TYR A 89 -41.84 -0.72 13.86
C TYR A 89 -42.42 0.58 13.33
N LYS A 90 -43.75 0.78 13.44
CA LYS A 90 -44.42 1.97 12.92
C LYS A 90 -43.68 3.26 13.28
N ASP A 91 -43.34 4.06 12.26
CA ASP A 91 -42.61 5.33 12.35
C ASP A 91 -41.17 5.24 12.90
N ASN A 92 -40.59 4.04 12.97
CA ASN A 92 -39.21 3.79 13.39
C ASN A 92 -38.38 3.24 12.22
N TYR A 93 -37.71 4.16 11.54
CA TYR A 93 -36.87 3.89 10.39
C TYR A 93 -35.43 3.50 10.79
N LYS A 94 -34.89 2.48 10.13
CA LYS A 94 -33.52 2.01 10.36
C LYS A 94 -32.50 2.89 9.64
N SER A 95 -31.45 3.25 10.37
CA SER A 95 -30.23 3.83 9.80
C SER A 95 -29.45 2.81 8.96
N VAL A 96 -28.57 3.28 8.07
CA VAL A 96 -27.64 2.42 7.31
C VAL A 96 -26.83 1.53 8.24
N LYS A 97 -26.34 2.04 9.37
CA LYS A 97 -25.64 1.22 10.37
C LYS A 97 -26.51 0.07 10.90
N GLN A 98 -27.78 0.33 11.19
CA GLN A 98 -28.71 -0.71 11.64
C GLN A 98 -29.03 -1.71 10.52
N LEU A 99 -29.20 -1.23 9.29
CA LEU A 99 -29.42 -2.08 8.12
C LEU A 99 -28.21 -2.98 7.81
N ILE A 100 -26.97 -2.50 8.00
CA ILE A 100 -25.77 -3.34 7.84
C ILE A 100 -25.80 -4.52 8.82
N ALA A 101 -26.11 -4.25 10.09
CA ALA A 101 -26.22 -5.30 11.10
C ALA A 101 -27.37 -6.27 10.81
N GLY A 102 -28.56 -5.76 10.49
CA GLY A 102 -29.72 -6.61 10.23
C GLY A 102 -29.64 -7.36 8.90
N CYS A 103 -28.98 -6.83 7.87
CA CYS A 103 -28.67 -7.55 6.64
C CYS A 103 -27.79 -8.79 6.92
N TYR A 104 -26.72 -8.63 7.71
CA TYR A 104 -25.87 -9.77 8.11
C TYR A 104 -26.66 -10.86 8.84
N GLU A 105 -27.64 -10.46 9.65
CA GLU A 105 -28.51 -11.38 10.38
C GLU A 105 -29.69 -11.92 9.57
N GLY A 106 -29.84 -11.52 8.30
CA GLY A 106 -30.92 -11.98 7.42
C GLY A 106 -32.30 -11.43 7.80
N ARG A 107 -32.36 -10.22 8.38
CA ARG A 107 -33.62 -9.58 8.80
C ARG A 107 -34.38 -8.96 7.62
N ILE A 108 -35.66 -8.66 7.87
CA ILE A 108 -36.58 -8.05 6.91
C ILE A 108 -37.23 -6.80 7.53
N CYS A 109 -37.58 -5.85 6.68
CA CYS A 109 -38.37 -4.67 7.03
C CYS A 109 -39.84 -5.06 7.26
N ILE A 110 -40.62 -4.17 7.91
CA ILE A 110 -42.05 -4.41 8.18
C ILE A 110 -42.90 -4.62 6.90
N ASP A 111 -42.47 -4.02 5.79
CA ASP A 111 -43.09 -4.14 4.47
C ASP A 111 -42.65 -5.40 3.70
N SER A 112 -41.99 -6.33 4.38
CA SER A 112 -41.49 -7.62 3.86
C SER A 112 -40.31 -7.53 2.88
N ARG A 113 -39.71 -6.36 2.68
CA ARG A 113 -38.44 -6.25 1.91
C ARG A 113 -37.28 -6.79 2.74
N ALA A 114 -36.32 -7.45 2.09
CA ALA A 114 -35.09 -7.88 2.76
C ALA A 114 -34.23 -6.66 3.12
N GLU A 115 -33.69 -6.60 4.34
CA GLU A 115 -32.88 -5.46 4.78
C GLU A 115 -31.62 -5.29 3.91
N CYS A 116 -31.04 -6.38 3.40
CA CYS A 116 -29.92 -6.34 2.46
C CYS A 116 -30.24 -5.65 1.13
N GLU A 117 -31.47 -5.85 0.62
CA GLU A 117 -31.92 -5.22 -0.62
C GLU A 117 -32.09 -3.72 -0.41
N VAL A 118 -32.77 -3.33 0.68
CA VAL A 118 -32.95 -1.92 1.03
C VAL A 118 -31.61 -1.24 1.31
N LEU A 119 -30.70 -1.92 2.00
CA LEU A 119 -29.33 -1.44 2.24
C LEU A 119 -28.58 -1.20 0.93
N HIS A 120 -28.57 -2.17 0.02
CA HIS A 120 -27.91 -2.05 -1.27
C HIS A 120 -28.46 -0.85 -2.06
N ASN A 121 -29.79 -0.73 -2.15
CA ASN A 121 -30.42 0.38 -2.87
C ASN A 121 -30.13 1.73 -2.21
N THR A 122 -30.17 1.80 -0.88
CA THR A 122 -29.85 3.02 -0.12
C THR A 122 -28.41 3.46 -0.35
N LEU A 123 -27.44 2.55 -0.20
CA LEU A 123 -26.03 2.83 -0.44
C LEU A 123 -25.76 3.22 -1.89
N ASN A 124 -26.38 2.54 -2.85
CA ASN A 124 -26.24 2.86 -4.26
C ASN A 124 -26.71 4.29 -4.55
N ASN A 125 -27.88 4.67 -4.07
CA ASN A 125 -28.42 6.01 -4.25
C ASN A 125 -27.55 7.09 -3.59
N LEU A 126 -27.02 6.85 -2.39
CA LEU A 126 -26.16 7.80 -1.68
C LEU A 126 -24.81 7.99 -2.39
N VAL A 127 -24.19 6.90 -2.83
CA VAL A 127 -22.89 6.97 -3.53
C VAL A 127 -23.05 7.56 -4.92
N SER A 128 -24.05 7.16 -5.70
CA SER A 128 -24.23 7.65 -7.07
C SER A 128 -24.66 9.12 -7.12
N SER A 129 -25.38 9.60 -6.10
CA SER A 129 -25.76 11.02 -5.99
C SER A 129 -24.60 11.92 -5.54
N THR A 130 -23.63 11.35 -4.80
CA THR A 130 -22.45 12.09 -4.32
C THR A 130 -21.31 12.05 -5.34
N TYR A 131 -21.07 10.91 -5.96
CA TYR A 131 -19.94 10.66 -6.85
C TYR A 131 -20.44 10.33 -8.26
N THR A 132 -20.62 11.38 -9.06
CA THR A 132 -21.08 11.23 -10.44
C THR A 132 -19.95 10.81 -11.38
N VAL A 133 -20.10 9.63 -12.00
CA VAL A 133 -19.21 9.13 -13.03
C VAL A 133 -19.84 9.44 -14.40
N ALA A 134 -19.26 10.40 -15.10
CA ALA A 134 -19.72 10.86 -16.40
C ALA A 134 -18.53 11.35 -17.23
N ASN A 135 -18.71 11.48 -18.54
CA ASN A 135 -17.68 12.06 -19.41
C ASN A 135 -17.36 13.50 -18.97
N GLY A 136 -16.08 13.80 -18.74
CA GLY A 136 -15.62 15.08 -18.20
C GLY A 136 -15.73 15.22 -16.67
N SER A 137 -16.20 14.20 -15.95
CA SER A 137 -16.14 14.17 -14.49
C SER A 137 -14.71 13.97 -13.98
N ARG A 138 -14.39 14.59 -12.83
CA ARG A 138 -13.15 14.32 -12.10
C ARG A 138 -13.08 12.91 -11.52
N ILE A 139 -14.19 12.19 -11.48
CA ILE A 139 -14.24 10.83 -10.94
C ILE A 139 -14.23 9.85 -12.09
N TRP A 140 -13.17 9.03 -12.15
CA TRP A 140 -12.98 8.01 -13.17
C TRP A 140 -13.78 6.73 -12.85
N TYR A 141 -13.67 6.25 -11.61
CA TYR A 141 -14.57 5.21 -11.08
C TYR A 141 -14.68 5.34 -9.56
N TYR A 142 -15.71 4.70 -9.00
CA TYR A 142 -15.77 4.36 -7.57
C TYR A 142 -16.16 2.90 -7.37
N SER A 143 -15.81 2.35 -6.22
CA SER A 143 -16.22 1.02 -5.77
C SER A 143 -16.50 1.04 -4.27
N LEU A 144 -17.74 0.75 -3.88
CA LEU A 144 -18.15 0.52 -2.51
C LEU A 144 -18.32 -0.98 -2.28
N LYS A 145 -17.70 -1.50 -1.23
CA LYS A 145 -17.73 -2.91 -0.84
C LYS A 145 -18.14 -3.05 0.62
N LEU A 146 -18.93 -4.06 0.92
CA LEU A 146 -19.30 -4.45 2.27
C LEU A 146 -19.02 -5.93 2.45
N GLU A 147 -18.02 -6.22 3.28
CA GLU A 147 -17.46 -7.55 3.49
C GLU A 147 -17.37 -7.85 4.98
N ASP A 148 -17.36 -9.13 5.36
CA ASP A 148 -17.08 -9.54 6.74
C ASP A 148 -15.57 -9.71 7.01
N ASP A 149 -15.23 -10.18 8.21
CA ASP A 149 -13.86 -10.47 8.64
C ASP A 149 -13.17 -11.58 7.83
N THR A 150 -13.92 -12.34 7.04
CA THR A 150 -13.43 -13.40 6.14
C THR A 150 -13.38 -12.97 4.68
N GLU A 151 -13.58 -11.68 4.40
CA GLU A 151 -13.69 -11.11 3.05
C GLU A 151 -14.91 -11.64 2.27
N GLN A 152 -15.90 -12.23 2.97
CA GLN A 152 -17.15 -12.64 2.34
C GLN A 152 -18.02 -11.41 2.09
N LYS A 153 -18.44 -11.24 0.83
CA LYS A 153 -19.32 -10.15 0.42
C LYS A 153 -20.71 -10.33 1.01
N LEU A 154 -21.20 -9.27 1.65
CA LEU A 154 -22.54 -9.25 2.23
C LEU A 154 -23.60 -8.75 1.24
N ILE A 155 -23.23 -7.81 0.37
CA ILE A 155 -24.06 -7.32 -0.75
C ILE A 155 -23.22 -7.27 -2.03
N ALA A 156 -23.89 -7.11 -3.17
CA ALA A 156 -23.19 -6.87 -4.43
C ALA A 156 -22.39 -5.56 -4.37
N ASP A 157 -21.22 -5.55 -5.03
CA ASP A 157 -20.36 -4.36 -5.10
C ASP A 157 -21.09 -3.24 -5.84
N ILE A 158 -21.13 -2.07 -5.22
CA ILE A 158 -21.72 -0.87 -5.82
C ILE A 158 -20.59 -0.10 -6.49
N SER A 159 -20.61 -0.03 -7.82
CA SER A 159 -19.51 0.56 -8.56
C SER A 159 -19.98 1.19 -9.87
N ALA A 160 -19.27 2.22 -10.31
CA ALA A 160 -19.47 2.84 -11.61
C ALA A 160 -18.13 3.28 -12.19
N SER A 161 -17.95 3.15 -13.50
CA SER A 161 -16.72 3.50 -14.23
C SER A 161 -17.06 4.18 -15.56
N GLN A 162 -16.24 5.15 -15.99
CA GLN A 162 -16.41 5.82 -17.28
C GLN A 162 -16.15 4.88 -18.48
N SER A 163 -15.23 3.92 -18.33
CA SER A 163 -14.79 3.03 -19.41
C SER A 163 -15.23 1.58 -19.26
N GLY A 164 -15.89 1.24 -18.15
CA GLY A 164 -16.13 -0.16 -17.75
C GLY A 164 -14.88 -0.86 -17.20
N GLU A 165 -13.72 -0.18 -17.17
CA GLU A 165 -12.51 -0.67 -16.52
C GLU A 165 -12.40 -0.14 -15.09
N TYR A 166 -12.02 -1.01 -14.16
CA TYR A 166 -11.79 -0.69 -12.74
C TYR A 166 -10.30 -0.60 -12.39
N LYS A 167 -9.50 -0.17 -13.36
CA LYS A 167 -8.07 0.08 -13.15
C LYS A 167 -7.87 1.58 -12.97
N CYS A 168 -7.28 1.99 -11.86
CA CYS A 168 -6.98 3.40 -11.63
C CYS A 168 -5.64 3.76 -12.28
N PRO A 169 -5.61 4.59 -13.34
CA PRO A 169 -4.36 5.06 -13.92
C PRO A 169 -3.69 6.16 -13.07
N TYR A 170 -4.43 6.69 -12.09
CA TYR A 170 -4.14 7.96 -11.42
C TYR A 170 -4.22 7.81 -9.89
N SER A 171 -4.60 8.87 -9.16
CA SER A 171 -4.70 8.83 -7.70
C SER A 171 -5.93 8.04 -7.24
N LEU A 172 -5.67 6.89 -6.62
CA LEU A 172 -6.67 6.13 -5.89
C LEU A 172 -6.76 6.66 -4.47
N LYS A 173 -7.94 7.10 -4.06
CA LYS A 173 -8.21 7.41 -2.65
C LYS A 173 -9.17 6.40 -2.09
N TYR A 174 -9.01 6.05 -0.81
CA TYR A 174 -9.93 5.16 -0.15
C TYR A 174 -10.14 5.54 1.32
N ASN A 175 -11.18 4.98 1.91
CA ASN A 175 -11.28 4.83 3.35
C ASN A 175 -12.23 3.66 3.66
N ASP A 176 -12.22 3.24 4.91
CA ASP A 176 -13.02 2.13 5.39
C ASP A 176 -13.63 2.47 6.75
N LEU A 177 -14.79 1.87 7.01
CA LEU A 177 -15.54 2.04 8.25
C LEU A 177 -15.99 0.66 8.74
N GLN A 178 -15.60 0.33 9.96
CA GLN A 178 -15.92 -0.95 10.57
C GLN A 178 -17.18 -0.87 11.44
N PHE A 179 -17.97 -1.94 11.40
CA PHE A 179 -19.18 -2.12 12.18
C PHE A 179 -19.10 -3.45 12.93
N SER A 180 -19.79 -3.51 14.07
CA SER A 180 -20.05 -4.76 14.77
C SER A 180 -21.48 -5.19 14.53
N SER A 181 -21.66 -6.41 14.04
CA SER A 181 -22.95 -7.09 13.97
C SER A 181 -23.45 -7.45 15.38
N GLY A 182 -24.76 -7.65 15.55
CA GLY A 182 -25.33 -8.13 16.82
C GLY A 182 -24.78 -9.49 17.25
N SER A 183 -24.26 -10.29 16.31
CA SER A 183 -23.58 -11.57 16.56
C SER A 183 -22.10 -11.43 16.95
N GLY A 184 -21.57 -10.20 17.10
CA GLY A 184 -20.16 -9.92 17.41
C GLY A 184 -19.21 -10.02 16.23
N LYS A 185 -19.73 -10.12 15.00
CA LYS A 185 -18.95 -10.18 13.77
C LYS A 185 -18.57 -8.80 13.27
N ILE A 186 -17.33 -8.64 12.79
CA ILE A 186 -16.84 -7.36 12.26
C ILE A 186 -17.18 -7.29 10.77
N LEU A 187 -17.82 -6.20 10.38
CA LEU A 187 -18.20 -5.89 9.00
C LEU A 187 -17.43 -4.66 8.56
N ASN A 188 -16.89 -4.69 7.35
CA ASN A 188 -16.06 -3.63 6.79
C ASN A 188 -16.74 -3.00 5.57
N LEU A 189 -17.07 -1.72 5.67
CA LEU A 189 -17.56 -0.91 4.56
C LEU A 189 -16.40 -0.09 4.00
N ARG A 190 -16.00 -0.38 2.77
CA ARG A 190 -14.88 0.28 2.10
C ARG A 190 -15.34 1.02 0.87
N LEU A 191 -14.89 2.27 0.70
CA LEU A 191 -15.10 3.05 -0.52
C LEU A 191 -13.76 3.41 -1.14
N ASP A 192 -13.57 2.97 -2.38
CA ASP A 192 -12.44 3.33 -3.25
C ASP A 192 -12.92 4.33 -4.33
N ILE A 193 -12.17 5.40 -4.56
CA ILE A 193 -12.45 6.42 -5.58
C ILE A 193 -11.18 6.69 -6.38
N CYS A 194 -11.27 6.53 -7.70
CA CYS A 194 -10.21 6.92 -8.61
C CYS A 194 -10.53 8.28 -9.24
N TYR A 195 -9.62 9.24 -9.08
CA TYR A 195 -9.77 10.56 -9.68
C TYR A 195 -9.08 10.61 -11.04
N ALA A 196 -9.74 11.18 -12.03
CA ALA A 196 -9.12 11.59 -13.29
C ALA A 196 -8.06 12.69 -13.02
N PRO A 197 -7.02 12.81 -13.86
CA PRO A 197 -6.03 13.85 -13.74
C PRO A 197 -6.72 15.20 -13.91
N VAL A 198 -6.29 16.18 -13.12
CA VAL A 198 -6.72 17.56 -13.29
C VAL A 198 -5.78 18.14 -14.33
N ASP A 199 -6.29 18.42 -15.54
CA ASP A 199 -5.57 19.17 -16.57
C ASP A 199 -5.27 20.61 -16.09
#